data_AF-A0A6L8N242-F1
#
_entry.id   AF-A0A6L8N242-F1
#
_cell.length_a   1.000
_cell.length_b   1.000
_cell.length_c   1.000
_cell.angle_alpha   90.00
_cell.angle_beta   90.00
_cell.angle_gamma   90.00
#
_symmetry.space_group_name_H-M   'P 1'
#
loop_
_entity.id
_entity.type
_entity.pdbx_description
1 polymer ?
#
loop_
_entity_poly.entity_id
_entity_poly.type
_entity_poly.pdbx_seq_one_letter_code
_entity_poly.pdbx_strand_id
1 'polypeptide(L)'
;MDREVRRRMIAEVQAERERLLPLRAEATRTTIALVRQNTEQPPELVPYLNLAFLLGVRRTQGPDAVLAFALSLANWAVATVDEVARYTGRTAEQVVDQYETDIMAAHAEPDED
;
A
#
# COMPACT_ATOMS: atom_id res chain seq x y z
N MET A 1 26.97 -2.82 -3.82
CA MET A 1 26.17 -3.83 -4.54
C MET A 1 26.88 -4.18 -5.83
N ASP A 2 27.17 -5.46 -6.05
CA ASP A 2 27.88 -5.93 -7.23
C ASP A 2 27.07 -5.67 -8.53
N ARG A 3 27.77 -5.37 -9.62
CA ARG A 3 27.17 -5.09 -10.95
C ARG A 3 26.44 -6.31 -11.49
N GLU A 4 26.91 -7.50 -11.11
CA GLU A 4 26.31 -8.83 -11.26
C GLU A 4 24.85 -8.85 -10.79
N VAL A 5 24.77 -8.65 -9.48
CA VAL A 5 23.55 -8.65 -8.67
C VAL A 5 22.57 -7.58 -9.17
N ARG A 6 23.05 -6.35 -9.45
CA ARG A 6 22.19 -5.27 -9.97
C ARG A 6 21.50 -5.65 -11.26
N ARG A 7 22.20 -6.26 -12.21
CA ARG A 7 21.60 -6.65 -13.50
C ARG A 7 20.53 -7.72 -13.33
N ARG A 8 20.79 -8.71 -12.46
CA ARG A 8 19.81 -9.77 -12.17
C ARG A 8 18.53 -9.20 -11.56
N MET A 9 18.65 -8.31 -10.58
CA MET A 9 17.51 -7.65 -9.95
C MET A 9 16.69 -6.84 -10.95
N ILE A 10 17.34 -6.08 -11.85
CA ILE A 10 16.63 -5.31 -12.88
C ILE A 10 15.86 -6.23 -13.82
N ALA A 11 16.47 -7.33 -14.27
CA ALA A 11 15.82 -8.29 -15.15
C ALA A 11 14.60 -8.95 -14.49
N GLU A 12 14.72 -9.30 -13.21
CA GLU A 12 13.62 -9.84 -12.42
C GLU A 12 12.45 -8.86 -12.31
N VAL A 13 12.73 -7.59 -11.97
CA VAL A 13 11.71 -6.54 -11.91
C VAL A 13 11.03 -6.33 -13.26
N GLN A 14 11.77 -6.41 -14.37
CA GLN A 14 11.18 -6.29 -15.72
C GLN A 14 10.24 -7.45 -16.04
N ALA A 15 10.66 -8.69 -15.76
CA ALA A 15 9.82 -9.87 -15.96
C ALA A 15 8.53 -9.80 -15.12
N GLU A 16 8.66 -9.42 -13.85
CA GLU A 16 7.52 -9.22 -12.94
C GLU A 16 6.60 -8.10 -13.43
N ARG A 17 7.15 -6.98 -13.90
CA ARG A 17 6.37 -5.89 -14.48
C ARG A 17 5.56 -6.37 -15.68
N GLU A 18 6.17 -7.10 -16.62
CA GLU A 18 5.49 -7.60 -17.81
C GLU A 18 4.37 -8.58 -17.44
N ARG A 19 4.63 -9.46 -16.47
CA ARG A 19 3.67 -10.44 -15.94
C ARG A 19 2.45 -9.79 -15.29
N LEU A 20 2.66 -8.71 -14.53
CA LEU A 20 1.60 -8.04 -13.76
C LEU A 20 0.90 -6.91 -14.54
N LEU A 21 1.51 -6.40 -15.61
CA LEU A 21 0.96 -5.28 -16.41
C LEU A 21 -0.49 -5.49 -16.85
N PRO A 22 -0.91 -6.69 -17.32
CA PRO A 22 -2.31 -6.92 -17.72
C PRO A 22 -3.32 -6.74 -16.58
N LEU A 23 -2.89 -6.92 -15.32
CA LEU A 23 -3.76 -6.84 -14.14
C LEU A 23 -3.91 -5.40 -13.62
N ARG A 24 -3.13 -4.44 -14.13
CA ARG A 24 -3.05 -3.08 -13.57
C ARG A 24 -4.40 -2.38 -13.45
N ALA A 25 -5.22 -2.42 -14.49
CA ALA A 25 -6.51 -1.73 -14.51
C ALA A 25 -7.47 -2.30 -13.45
N GLU A 26 -7.51 -3.63 -13.32
CA GLU A 26 -8.37 -4.29 -12.34
C GLU A 26 -7.85 -4.09 -10.91
N ALA A 27 -6.54 -4.15 -10.71
CA ALA A 27 -5.91 -3.82 -9.44
C ALA A 27 -6.22 -2.38 -8.99
N THR A 28 -6.24 -1.41 -9.92
CA THR A 28 -6.63 -0.02 -9.63
C THR A 28 -8.10 0.07 -9.19
N ARG A 29 -9.03 -0.56 -9.91
CA ARG A 29 -10.46 -0.58 -9.52
C ARG A 29 -10.66 -1.21 -8.15
N THR A 30 -9.96 -2.31 -7.92
CA THR A 30 -9.95 -3.05 -6.66
C THR A 30 -9.42 -2.18 -5.51
N THR A 31 -8.35 -1.41 -5.75
CA THR A 31 -7.80 -0.43 -4.79
C THR A 31 -8.83 0.65 -4.45
N ILE A 32 -9.48 1.24 -5.46
CA ILE A 32 -10.52 2.25 -5.25
C ILE A 32 -11.68 1.69 -4.44
N ALA A 33 -12.14 0.48 -4.74
CA ALA A 33 -13.23 -0.17 -4.03
C ALA A 33 -12.88 -0.38 -2.55
N LEU A 34 -11.68 -0.86 -2.27
CA LEU A 34 -11.20 -1.05 -0.89
C LEU A 34 -11.10 0.28 -0.14
N VAL A 35 -10.45 1.29 -0.72
CA VAL A 35 -10.27 2.60 -0.07
C VAL A 35 -11.63 3.21 0.26
N ARG A 36 -12.59 3.16 -0.68
CA ARG A 36 -13.97 3.63 -0.43
C ARG A 36 -14.66 2.87 0.70
N GLN A 37 -14.49 1.55 0.76
CA GLN A 37 -15.09 0.73 1.81
C GLN A 37 -14.51 1.03 3.20
N ASN A 38 -13.22 1.32 3.26
CA ASN A 38 -12.52 1.57 4.53
C ASN A 38 -12.60 3.02 4.99
N THR A 39 -12.93 3.96 4.11
CA THR A 39 -13.12 5.35 4.51
C THR A 39 -14.24 5.40 5.55
N GLU A 40 -14.06 6.18 6.62
CA GLU A 40 -14.98 6.31 7.76
C GLU A 40 -15.08 5.07 8.68
N GLN A 41 -14.32 4.00 8.41
CA GLN A 41 -14.25 2.86 9.32
C GLN A 41 -13.32 3.16 10.51
N PRO A 42 -13.61 2.61 11.70
CA PRO A 42 -12.69 2.70 12.83
C PRO A 42 -11.29 2.15 12.48
N PRO A 43 -10.19 2.86 12.80
CA PRO A 43 -8.83 2.47 12.42
C PRO A 43 -8.46 1.03 12.81
N GLU A 44 -8.94 0.55 13.94
CA GLU A 44 -8.72 -0.81 14.46
C GLU A 44 -9.41 -1.90 13.62
N LEU A 45 -10.48 -1.55 12.89
CA LEU A 45 -11.20 -2.48 12.01
C LEU A 45 -10.59 -2.56 10.61
N VAL A 46 -9.95 -1.49 10.15
CA VAL A 46 -9.38 -1.39 8.79
C VAL A 46 -8.45 -2.55 8.44
N PRO A 47 -7.52 -3.02 9.30
CA PRO A 47 -6.69 -4.18 9.00
C PRO A 47 -7.47 -5.47 8.74
N TYR A 48 -8.55 -5.70 9.50
CA TYR A 48 -9.37 -6.90 9.35
C TYR A 48 -10.26 -6.83 8.10
N LEU A 49 -10.79 -5.65 7.77
CA LEU A 49 -11.51 -5.40 6.52
C LEU A 49 -10.59 -5.61 5.31
N ASN A 50 -9.37 -5.09 5.37
CA ASN A 50 -8.32 -5.34 4.37
C ASN A 50 -8.03 -6.82 4.21
N LEU A 51 -7.86 -7.56 5.32
CA LEU A 51 -7.60 -8.99 5.28
C LEU A 51 -8.74 -9.76 4.61
N ALA A 52 -9.99 -9.49 5.00
CA ALA A 52 -11.15 -10.15 4.41
C ALA A 52 -11.21 -9.92 2.89
N PHE A 53 -10.96 -8.68 2.48
CA PHE A 53 -10.94 -8.29 1.08
C PHE A 53 -9.80 -8.97 0.29
N LEU A 54 -8.57 -8.95 0.82
CA LEU A 54 -7.40 -9.60 0.22
C LEU A 54 -7.58 -11.11 0.09
N LEU A 55 -8.20 -11.77 1.08
CA LEU A 55 -8.55 -13.18 1.00
C LEU A 55 -9.56 -13.44 -0.12
N GLY A 56 -10.51 -12.52 -0.34
CA GLY A 56 -11.44 -12.55 -1.47
C GLY A 56 -10.73 -12.47 -2.82
N VAL A 57 -9.86 -11.47 -3.01
CA VAL A 57 -9.05 -11.30 -4.23
C VAL A 57 -8.20 -12.55 -4.48
N ARG A 58 -7.49 -13.05 -3.46
CA ARG A 58 -6.64 -14.25 -3.60
C ARG A 58 -7.43 -15.47 -4.03
N ARG A 59 -8.62 -15.69 -3.45
CA ARG A 59 -9.47 -16.86 -3.75
C ARG A 59 -10.10 -16.80 -5.14
N THR A 60 -10.39 -15.61 -5.64
CA THR A 60 -11.14 -15.41 -6.90
C THR A 60 -10.24 -15.15 -8.10
N GLN A 61 -9.10 -14.48 -7.90
CA GLN A 61 -8.23 -13.98 -8.97
C GLN A 61 -6.79 -14.49 -8.85
N GLY A 62 -6.44 -15.19 -7.76
CA GLY A 62 -5.13 -15.79 -7.56
C GLY A 62 -4.07 -14.85 -6.96
N PRO A 63 -2.84 -15.35 -6.76
CA PRO A 63 -1.77 -14.63 -6.07
C PRO A 63 -1.25 -13.41 -6.87
N ASP A 64 -1.27 -13.48 -8.19
CA ASP A 64 -0.80 -12.38 -9.06
C ASP A 64 -1.69 -11.14 -8.92
N ALA A 65 -2.99 -11.35 -8.77
CA ALA A 65 -3.93 -10.27 -8.50
C ALA A 65 -3.66 -9.60 -7.15
N VAL A 66 -3.26 -10.37 -6.13
CA VAL A 66 -2.86 -9.82 -4.83
C VAL A 66 -1.59 -8.96 -4.96
N LEU A 67 -0.61 -9.43 -5.73
CA LEU A 67 0.62 -8.67 -5.95
C LEU A 67 0.37 -7.39 -6.77
N ALA A 68 -0.41 -7.49 -7.86
CA ALA A 68 -0.82 -6.32 -8.65
C ALA A 68 -1.64 -5.32 -7.81
N PHE A 69 -2.53 -5.82 -6.95
CA PHE A 69 -3.26 -5.02 -5.98
C PHE A 69 -2.32 -4.29 -5.02
N ALA A 70 -1.34 -4.99 -4.43
CA ALA A 70 -0.38 -4.39 -3.51
C ALA A 70 0.45 -3.28 -4.18
N LEU A 71 0.89 -3.49 -5.42
CA LEU A 71 1.58 -2.47 -6.22
C LEU A 71 0.70 -1.25 -6.49
N SER A 72 -0.59 -1.48 -6.81
CA SER A 72 -1.56 -0.41 -7.00
C SER A 72 -1.80 0.38 -5.72
N LEU A 73 -1.98 -0.30 -4.58
CA LEU A 73 -2.16 0.33 -3.27
C LEU A 73 -0.93 1.17 -2.86
N ALA A 74 0.29 0.67 -3.09
CA ALA A 74 1.51 1.42 -2.83
C ALA A 74 1.59 2.70 -3.69
N ASN A 75 1.23 2.60 -4.98
CA ASN A 75 1.17 3.77 -5.86
C ASN A 75 0.14 4.81 -5.36
N TRP A 76 -1.02 4.36 -4.88
CA TRP A 76 -2.03 5.24 -4.29
C TRP A 76 -1.53 5.91 -3.00
N ALA A 77 -0.89 5.16 -2.10
CA ALA A 77 -0.34 5.69 -0.86
C ALA A 77 0.68 6.82 -1.13
N VAL A 78 1.60 6.62 -2.08
CA VAL A 78 2.55 7.65 -2.50
C VAL A 78 1.82 8.89 -3.05
N ALA A 79 0.85 8.70 -3.94
CA ALA A 79 0.08 9.80 -4.50
C ALA A 79 -0.68 10.59 -3.43
N THR A 80 -1.25 9.92 -2.42
CA THR A 80 -1.94 10.56 -1.29
C THR A 80 -0.96 11.32 -0.39
N VAL A 81 0.22 10.78 -0.11
CA VAL A 81 1.27 11.49 0.65
C VAL A 81 1.68 12.77 -0.08
N ASP A 82 1.94 12.70 -1.39
CA ASP A 82 2.28 13.86 -2.22
C ASP A 82 1.15 14.89 -2.27
N GLU A 83 -0.10 14.44 -2.28
CA GLU A 83 -1.27 15.31 -2.21
C GLU A 83 -1.39 16.03 -0.86
N VAL A 84 -1.26 15.31 0.25
CA VAL A 84 -1.26 15.88 1.60
C VAL A 84 -0.11 16.87 1.77
N ALA A 85 1.10 16.53 1.30
CA ALA A 85 2.27 17.40 1.34
C ALA A 85 1.96 18.74 0.65
N ARG A 86 1.42 18.68 -0.59
CA ARG A 86 1.01 19.88 -1.35
C ARG A 86 -0.05 20.70 -0.63
N TYR A 87 -1.10 20.09 -0.12
CA TYR A 87 -2.20 20.82 0.54
C TYR A 87 -1.82 21.40 1.90
N THR A 88 -0.82 20.83 2.58
CA THR A 88 -0.37 21.29 3.91
C THR A 88 0.89 22.16 3.88
N GLY A 89 1.49 22.36 2.70
CA GLY A 89 2.76 23.08 2.56
C GLY A 89 3.95 22.36 3.19
N ARG A 90 3.81 21.06 3.48
CA ARG A 90 4.86 20.19 4.04
C ARG A 90 5.62 19.45 2.95
N THR A 91 6.78 18.91 3.28
CA THR A 91 7.44 17.92 2.43
C THR A 91 6.79 16.54 2.59
N ALA A 92 6.97 15.65 1.61
CA ALA A 92 6.51 14.26 1.72
C ALA A 92 7.14 13.54 2.94
N GLU A 93 8.43 13.81 3.20
CA GLU A 93 9.15 13.31 4.37
C GLU A 93 8.47 13.74 5.68
N GLN A 94 8.16 15.03 5.84
CA GLN A 94 7.44 15.53 7.03
C GLN A 94 6.06 14.90 7.22
N VAL A 95 5.37 14.55 6.14
CA VAL A 95 4.08 13.85 6.22
C VAL A 95 4.29 12.41 6.71
N VAL A 96 5.31 11.71 6.21
CA VAL A 96 5.63 10.34 6.63
C VAL A 96 6.13 10.30 8.08
N ASP A 97 7.02 11.21 8.47
CA ASP A 97 7.56 11.32 9.84
C ASP A 97 6.44 11.52 10.87
N GLN A 98 5.39 12.27 10.51
CA GLN A 98 4.22 12.43 11.36
C GLN A 98 3.51 11.10 11.58
N TYR A 99 3.26 10.32 10.50
CA TYR A 99 2.64 9.00 10.64
C TYR A 99 3.48 8.05 11.48
N GLU A 100 4.81 8.08 11.35
CA GLU A 100 5.71 7.28 12.20
C GLU A 100 5.58 7.69 13.67
N THR A 101 5.58 9.00 13.94
CA THR A 101 5.39 9.54 15.29
C THR A 101 4.04 9.13 15.89
N ASP A 102 2.95 9.21 15.12
CA ASP A 102 1.61 8.85 15.58
C ASP A 102 1.52 7.36 15.92
N ILE A 103 2.15 6.49 15.13
CA ILE A 103 2.23 5.04 15.40
C ILE A 103 3.02 4.78 16.68
N MET A 104 4.17 5.43 16.86
CA MET A 104 4.97 5.30 18.08
C MET A 104 4.21 5.77 19.31
N ALA A 105 3.45 6.87 19.21
CA ALA A 105 2.62 7.39 20.30
C ALA A 105 1.49 6.41 20.67
N ALA A 106 0.80 5.84 19.67
CA ALA A 106 -0.24 4.83 19.90
C ALA A 106 0.30 3.54 20.54
N HIS A 107 1.57 3.21 20.34
CA HIS A 107 2.24 2.07 20.97
C HIS A 107 2.88 2.39 22.34
N ALA A 108 3.04 3.68 22.68
CA ALA A 108 3.58 4.12 23.96
C ALA A 108 2.50 4.20 25.05
N GLU A 109 1.21 4.18 24.69
CA GLU A 109 0.10 3.97 25.62
C GLU A 109 -0.23 2.48 25.78
N PRO A 110 0.52 1.78 26.63
CA PRO A 110 -0.11 0.85 27.56
C PRO A 110 0.54 0.95 28.94
N ASP A 111 -0.17 1.59 29.88
CA ASP A 111 -0.26 1.31 31.32
C ASP A 111 -0.69 2.58 32.07
N GLU A 112 -2.01 2.82 32.15
CA GLU A 112 -2.61 3.53 33.29
C GLU A 112 -3.72 2.64 33.88
N ASP A 113 -3.36 1.97 34.97
CA ASP A 113 -4.12 1.28 36.05
C ASP A 113 -5.28 0.32 35.72
#